data_AF-A0AAW1HFR4-F1
#
_entry.id   AF-A0AAW1HFR4-F1
#
_cell.length_a   1.000
_cell.length_b   1.000
_cell.length_c   1.000
_cell.angle_alpha   90.00
_cell.angle_beta   90.00
_cell.angle_gamma   90.00
#
_symmetry.space_group_name_H-M   'P 1'
#
loop_
_entity.id
_entity.type
_entity.pdbx_description
1 polymer ?
#
loop_
_entity_poly.entity_id
_entity_poly.type
_entity_poly.pdbx_seq_one_letter_code
_entity_poly.pdbx_strand_id
1 'polypeptide(L)'
;MFAATNAKIVIICVDNYCSPSIKDNEHSMRGRIRGNTYVINGPDQKRSSNFSKELQNINFKDALIKFLFDHWKENHMAPFFAGKTIYVNHDKCYKYEILNGNVIQTEEIELSCPNHEEADTKIAFHVFKLNFDACITIRCSDTDILIIMLGIMSKLTQNLQISILKGTGNARRYINIIELHKKLGDELCRALPGFHALMGCDFNPAFFKKGKKKPLDALTGCDFNPAFFKKGKKKPLKMLRKSAKFIRTFIDICDWSNEDLDELFNP
;
A
#
# COMPACT_ATOMS: atom_id res chain seq x y z
N MET A 1 14.56 4.07 -14.95
CA MET A 1 13.78 3.53 -13.81
C MET A 1 12.47 2.89 -14.28
N PHE A 2 11.67 3.58 -15.10
CA PHE A 2 10.35 3.10 -15.57
C PHE A 2 10.38 2.26 -16.85
N ALA A 3 11.38 2.45 -17.71
CA ALA A 3 11.56 1.67 -18.94
C ALA A 3 11.63 0.13 -18.72
N ALA A 4 11.99 -0.34 -17.53
CA ALA A 4 12.11 -1.77 -17.20
C ALA A 4 10.77 -2.49 -16.90
N THR A 5 9.63 -1.80 -17.04
CA THR A 5 8.29 -2.42 -16.98
C THR A 5 7.53 -2.16 -18.27
N ASN A 6 6.73 -3.15 -18.70
CA ASN A 6 5.85 -3.04 -19.86
C ASN A 6 4.52 -2.33 -19.52
N ALA A 7 4.32 -1.92 -18.26
CA ALA A 7 3.14 -1.17 -17.85
C ALA A 7 3.09 0.20 -18.55
N LYS A 8 1.94 0.55 -19.13
CA LYS A 8 1.69 1.87 -19.75
C LYS A 8 1.54 2.98 -18.70
N ILE A 9 0.96 2.62 -17.55
CA ILE A 9 0.76 3.49 -16.40
C ILE A 9 1.61 2.96 -15.25
N VAL A 10 2.33 3.85 -14.57
CA VAL A 10 3.09 3.52 -13.35
C VAL A 10 2.59 4.42 -12.23
N ILE A 11 2.17 3.83 -11.12
CA ILE A 11 1.70 4.54 -9.93
C ILE A 11 2.72 4.31 -8.82
N ILE A 12 3.18 5.40 -8.20
CA ILE A 12 4.13 5.39 -7.09
C ILE A 12 3.44 6.07 -5.91
N CYS A 13 3.10 5.29 -4.89
CA CYS A 13 2.56 5.80 -3.64
C CYS A 13 3.66 5.88 -2.59
N VAL A 14 3.64 6.94 -1.79
CA VAL A 14 4.64 7.21 -0.75
C VAL A 14 3.93 7.57 0.56
N ASP A 15 4.49 7.17 1.69
CA ASP A 15 4.06 7.65 3.01
C ASP A 15 4.07 9.19 3.06
N ASN A 16 3.12 9.81 3.76
CA ASN A 16 3.09 11.25 4.04
C ASN A 16 3.24 11.46 5.56
N TYR A 17 4.33 12.07 6.04
CA TYR A 17 4.64 12.11 7.48
C TYR A 17 4.04 13.33 8.22
N CYS A 18 2.70 13.41 8.27
CA CYS A 18 1.97 14.43 9.00
C CYS A 18 2.13 14.29 10.54
N SER A 19 1.80 15.35 11.28
CA SER A 19 1.63 15.32 12.75
C SER A 19 0.74 16.50 13.15
N PRO A 20 -0.22 16.34 14.09
CA PRO A 20 -0.49 15.13 14.86
C PRO A 20 -1.00 13.97 13.99
N SER A 21 -0.53 12.76 14.31
CA SER A 21 -0.86 11.52 13.59
C SER A 21 -1.11 10.37 14.58
N ILE A 22 -2.01 9.44 14.23
CA ILE A 22 -2.21 8.17 14.95
C ILE A 22 -0.93 7.31 14.98
N LYS A 23 -0.04 7.49 13.99
CA LYS A 23 1.25 6.82 13.85
C LYS A 23 2.37 7.53 14.61
N ASP A 24 2.18 8.70 15.21
CA ASP A 24 3.26 9.45 15.91
C ASP A 24 3.97 8.60 16.99
N ASN A 25 3.22 7.80 17.76
CA ASN A 25 3.78 6.88 18.74
C ASN A 25 4.60 5.74 18.09
N GLU A 26 4.15 5.23 16.95
CA GLU A 26 4.91 4.23 16.17
C GLU A 26 6.17 4.84 15.57
N HIS A 27 6.09 6.04 15.01
CA HIS A 27 7.24 6.77 14.47
C HIS A 27 8.30 6.97 15.57
N SER A 28 7.89 7.43 16.74
CA SER A 28 8.74 7.56 17.94
C SER A 28 9.40 6.22 18.33
N MET A 29 8.63 5.13 18.47
CA MET A 29 9.16 3.79 18.79
C MET A 29 10.12 3.25 17.71
N ARG A 30 9.92 3.60 16.44
CA ARG A 30 10.81 3.25 15.32
C ARG A 30 12.08 4.11 15.26
N GLY A 31 12.28 5.02 16.22
CA GLY A 31 13.40 5.97 16.22
C GLY A 31 13.32 6.98 15.07
N ARG A 32 12.13 7.19 14.49
CA ARG A 32 11.91 8.22 13.47
C ARG A 32 11.84 9.56 14.16
N ILE A 33 12.91 10.34 14.02
CA ILE A 33 13.06 11.64 14.65
C ILE A 33 12.78 12.72 13.60
N ARG A 34 11.96 13.71 13.94
CA ARG A 34 11.95 15.02 13.27
C ARG A 34 13.22 15.75 13.70
N GLY A 35 14.28 15.58 12.91
CA GLY A 35 15.60 16.14 13.20
C GLY A 35 15.75 17.58 12.72
N ASN A 36 16.98 17.98 12.41
CA ASN A 36 17.23 19.22 11.69
C ASN A 36 16.56 19.21 10.30
N THR A 37 16.29 20.40 9.76
CA THR A 37 15.91 20.54 8.35
C THR A 37 17.00 19.92 7.44
N TYR A 38 16.56 19.19 6.42
CA TYR A 38 17.45 18.54 5.47
C TYR A 38 17.21 19.12 4.08
N VAL A 39 18.27 19.45 3.36
CA VAL A 39 18.23 19.99 2.00
C VAL A 39 19.10 19.12 1.10
N ILE A 40 18.56 18.75 -0.06
CA ILE A 40 19.30 18.06 -1.11
C ILE A 40 19.58 19.10 -2.19
N ASN A 41 20.86 19.37 -2.43
CA ASN A 41 21.32 20.48 -3.26
C ASN A 41 21.25 20.20 -4.77
N GLY A 42 21.12 18.93 -5.17
CA GLY A 42 21.05 18.52 -6.58
C GLY A 42 21.42 17.04 -6.79
N PRO A 43 21.33 16.54 -8.04
CA PRO A 43 21.60 15.15 -8.38
C PRO A 43 23.06 14.72 -8.12
N ASP A 44 24.01 15.66 -8.21
CA ASP A 44 25.44 15.41 -7.94
C ASP A 44 25.79 15.35 -6.44
N GLN A 45 24.81 15.55 -5.55
CA GLN A 45 25.06 15.47 -4.10
C GLN A 45 25.54 14.06 -3.71
N LYS A 46 26.79 13.99 -3.21
CA LYS A 46 27.37 12.75 -2.72
C LYS A 46 26.50 12.17 -1.59
N ARG A 47 25.87 11.02 -1.87
CA ARG A 47 25.13 10.23 -0.88
C ARG A 47 26.01 9.98 0.35
N SER A 48 25.43 10.11 1.54
CA SER A 48 26.15 9.83 2.79
C SER A 48 26.68 8.40 2.86
N SER A 49 27.68 8.20 3.72
CA SER A 49 28.23 6.88 4.04
C SER A 49 27.25 5.98 4.79
N ASN A 50 26.22 6.54 5.45
CA ASN A 50 25.21 5.81 6.21
C ASN A 50 23.79 6.25 5.83
N PHE A 51 23.46 6.08 4.55
CA PHE A 51 22.14 6.38 3.99
C PHE A 51 20.99 5.67 4.73
N SER A 52 21.23 4.48 5.28
CA SER A 52 20.24 3.75 6.09
C SER A 52 19.84 4.48 7.37
N LYS A 53 20.75 5.26 7.97
CA LYS A 53 20.44 6.13 9.11
C LYS A 53 19.69 7.39 8.68
N GLU A 54 20.04 7.97 7.54
CA GLU A 54 19.30 9.13 6.99
C GLU A 54 17.86 8.77 6.65
N LEU A 55 17.61 7.58 6.07
CA LEU A 55 16.27 7.04 5.83
C LEU A 55 15.42 6.79 7.10
N GLN A 56 15.96 6.98 8.31
CA GLN A 56 15.18 6.98 9.55
C GLN A 56 14.68 8.38 9.94
N ASN A 57 15.32 9.45 9.46
CA ASN A 57 14.90 10.83 9.68
C ASN A 57 13.71 11.18 8.77
N ILE A 58 12.64 11.73 9.34
CA ILE A 58 11.43 12.10 8.61
C ILE A 58 11.72 13.21 7.59
N ASN A 59 12.34 14.31 8.04
CA ASN A 59 12.68 15.45 7.19
C ASN A 59 13.60 15.06 6.01
N PHE A 60 14.44 14.04 6.19
CA PHE A 60 15.27 13.50 5.10
C PHE A 60 14.42 12.81 4.02
N LYS A 61 13.42 12.02 4.42
CA LYS A 61 12.50 11.39 3.48
C LYS A 61 11.72 12.44 2.70
N ASP A 62 11.15 13.42 3.40
CA ASP A 62 10.37 14.50 2.76
C ASP A 62 11.24 15.28 1.75
N ALA A 63 12.47 15.61 2.13
CA ALA A 63 13.45 16.25 1.24
C ALA A 63 13.83 15.36 0.03
N LEU A 64 13.99 14.05 0.24
CA LEU A 64 14.28 13.08 -0.83
C LEU A 64 13.13 12.92 -1.82
N ILE A 65 11.90 12.85 -1.32
CA ILE A 65 10.69 12.76 -2.15
C ILE A 65 10.49 14.05 -2.95
N LYS A 66 10.61 15.21 -2.30
CA LYS A 66 10.55 16.51 -2.98
C LYS A 66 11.65 16.64 -4.06
N PHE A 67 12.89 16.29 -3.74
CA PHE A 67 13.99 16.30 -4.72
C PHE A 67 13.69 15.42 -5.93
N LEU A 68 13.19 14.19 -5.73
CA LEU A 68 12.81 13.31 -6.84
C LEU A 68 11.67 13.91 -7.67
N PHE A 69 10.66 14.52 -7.03
CA PHE A 69 9.52 15.11 -7.72
C PHE A 69 9.93 16.31 -8.58
N ASP A 70 10.80 17.17 -8.07
CA ASP A 70 11.31 18.34 -8.77
C ASP A 70 12.27 17.94 -9.91
N HIS A 71 13.20 17.02 -9.66
CA HIS A 71 14.13 16.50 -10.67
C HIS A 71 13.41 15.77 -11.82
N TRP A 72 12.31 15.06 -11.54
CA TRP A 72 11.54 14.38 -12.59
C TRP A 72 10.76 15.32 -13.51
N LYS A 73 10.66 16.62 -13.21
CA LYS A 73 10.09 17.64 -14.12
C LYS A 73 11.07 18.06 -15.22
N GLU A 74 12.36 17.75 -15.08
CA GLU A 74 13.37 18.20 -16.03
C GLU A 74 13.27 17.45 -17.36
N ASN A 75 13.33 18.16 -18.49
CA ASN A 75 13.18 17.55 -19.83
C ASN A 75 14.22 16.45 -20.13
N HIS A 76 15.41 16.51 -19.52
CA HIS A 76 16.41 15.45 -19.66
C HIS A 76 15.93 14.09 -19.10
N MET A 77 14.90 14.08 -18.25
CA MET A 77 14.28 12.86 -17.72
C MET A 77 13.34 12.18 -18.72
N ALA A 78 12.86 12.88 -19.77
CA ALA A 78 11.87 12.36 -20.71
C ALA A 78 12.19 10.96 -21.31
N PRO A 79 13.44 10.63 -21.71
CA PRO A 79 13.79 9.29 -22.19
C PRO A 79 13.54 8.16 -21.18
N PHE A 80 13.60 8.46 -19.87
CA PHE A 80 13.44 7.45 -18.81
C PHE A 80 11.98 7.07 -18.52
N PHE A 81 11.02 7.90 -18.95
CA PHE A 81 9.58 7.61 -18.91
C PHE A 81 9.22 6.57 -19.98
N ALA A 82 9.87 6.63 -21.15
CA ALA A 82 9.67 5.67 -22.25
C ALA A 82 8.17 5.47 -22.60
N GLY A 83 7.49 6.59 -22.90
CA GLY A 83 6.10 6.62 -23.37
C GLY A 83 5.04 6.25 -22.33
N LYS A 84 5.34 6.37 -21.03
CA LYS A 84 4.43 6.00 -19.93
C LYS A 84 3.87 7.23 -19.24
N THR A 85 2.61 7.12 -18.81
CA THR A 85 2.02 8.03 -17.83
C THR A 85 2.46 7.59 -16.44
N ILE A 86 2.96 8.52 -15.63
CA ILE A 86 3.40 8.22 -14.26
C ILE A 86 2.62 9.07 -13.28
N TYR A 87 1.98 8.41 -12.32
CA TYR A 87 1.34 9.07 -11.18
C TYR A 87 2.22 8.90 -9.95
N VAL A 88 2.41 9.97 -9.20
CA VAL A 88 3.14 9.96 -7.94
C VAL A 88 2.25 10.59 -6.88
N ASN A 89 1.86 9.82 -5.87
CA ASN A 89 0.94 10.25 -4.81
C ASN A 89 1.68 10.27 -3.46
N HIS A 90 1.73 11.46 -2.87
CA HIS A 90 2.38 11.77 -1.59
C HIS A 90 1.41 12.59 -0.72
N ASP A 91 1.51 13.92 -0.74
CA ASP A 91 0.56 14.90 -0.17
C ASP A 91 -0.59 15.17 -1.15
N LYS A 92 -0.22 15.31 -2.43
CA LYS A 92 -1.08 15.39 -3.61
C LYS A 92 -0.69 14.27 -4.58
N CYS A 93 -1.51 14.05 -5.60
CA CYS A 93 -1.14 13.23 -6.74
C CYS A 93 -0.70 14.11 -7.91
N TYR A 94 0.49 13.84 -8.42
CA TYR A 94 1.05 14.47 -9.59
C TYR A 94 1.15 13.46 -10.73
N LYS A 95 0.62 13.81 -11.89
CA LYS A 95 0.78 13.06 -13.13
C LYS A 95 1.93 13.66 -13.93
N TYR A 96 2.71 12.79 -14.54
CA TYR A 96 3.84 13.13 -15.39
C TYR A 96 3.69 12.41 -16.73
N GLU A 97 3.75 13.18 -17.82
CA GLU A 97 3.63 12.69 -19.19
C GLU A 97 4.64 13.37 -20.11
N ILE A 98 4.91 12.75 -21.27
CA ILE A 98 5.82 13.31 -22.27
C ILE A 98 5.00 13.91 -23.41
N LEU A 99 5.08 15.23 -23.57
CA LEU A 99 4.43 15.97 -24.66
C LEU A 99 5.50 16.69 -25.48
N ASN A 100 5.56 16.41 -26.79
CA ASN A 100 6.54 17.00 -27.71
C ASN A 100 8.00 16.89 -27.24
N GLY A 101 8.34 15.78 -26.56
CA GLY A 101 9.67 15.51 -26.02
C GLY A 101 9.98 16.14 -24.65
N ASN A 102 9.09 16.98 -24.12
CA ASN A 102 9.22 17.62 -22.81
C ASN A 102 8.44 16.85 -21.73
N VAL A 103 8.89 16.92 -20.48
CA VAL A 103 8.10 16.39 -19.35
C VAL A 103 7.08 17.45 -18.94
N ILE A 104 5.80 17.06 -18.91
CA ILE A 104 4.71 17.87 -18.37
C ILE A 104 4.27 17.24 -17.06
N GLN A 105 4.17 18.06 -16.01
CA GLN A 105 3.58 17.67 -14.73
C GLN A 105 2.21 18.36 -14.57
N THR A 106 1.18 17.61 -14.20
CA THR A 106 -0.13 18.12 -13.77
C THR A 106 -0.46 17.63 -12.36
N GLU A 107 -1.32 18.36 -11.64
CA GLU A 107 -1.92 17.90 -10.39
C GLU A 107 -3.24 17.18 -10.70
N GLU A 108 -3.43 15.99 -10.14
CA GLU A 108 -4.61 15.15 -10.33
C GLU A 108 -5.43 15.15 -9.03
N ILE A 109 -6.37 16.09 -8.93
CA ILE A 109 -7.14 16.34 -7.71
C ILE A 109 -7.95 15.09 -7.31
N GLU A 110 -8.64 14.45 -8.27
CA GLU A 110 -9.46 13.24 -8.04
C GLU A 110 -8.65 12.00 -7.61
N LEU A 111 -7.34 12.01 -7.84
CA LEU A 111 -6.41 10.94 -7.45
C LEU A 111 -5.51 11.36 -6.28
N SER A 112 -5.79 12.51 -5.65
CA SER A 112 -5.15 12.97 -4.42
C SER A 112 -5.96 12.47 -3.22
N CYS A 113 -5.28 11.83 -2.26
CA CYS A 113 -5.91 11.27 -1.06
C CYS A 113 -5.16 11.77 0.19
N PRO A 114 -5.30 13.06 0.55
CA PRO A 114 -4.41 13.72 1.52
C PRO A 114 -4.48 13.13 2.94
N ASN A 115 -5.61 12.50 3.28
CA ASN A 115 -5.89 11.88 4.58
C ASN A 115 -5.29 10.48 4.72
N HIS A 116 -4.75 9.92 3.62
CA HIS A 116 -4.00 8.69 3.67
C HIS A 116 -2.55 8.96 4.09
N GLU A 117 -2.16 8.45 5.25
CA GLU A 117 -0.77 8.52 5.69
C GLU A 117 0.11 7.51 4.95
N GLU A 118 -0.29 6.24 4.91
CA GLU A 118 0.56 5.10 4.52
C GLU A 118 0.45 4.73 3.03
N ALA A 119 1.58 4.37 2.41
CA ALA A 119 1.64 4.07 0.98
C ALA A 119 0.75 2.89 0.51
N ASP A 120 0.42 1.93 1.38
CA ASP A 120 -0.44 0.79 1.01
C ASP A 120 -1.92 1.16 0.88
N THR A 121 -2.45 1.96 1.81
CA THR A 121 -3.81 2.50 1.71
C THR A 121 -3.97 3.35 0.43
N LYS A 122 -2.93 4.10 0.05
CA LYS A 122 -2.86 4.86 -1.22
C LYS A 122 -2.85 3.96 -2.45
N ILE A 123 -2.12 2.83 -2.42
CA ILE A 123 -2.16 1.85 -3.51
C ILE A 123 -3.58 1.31 -3.67
N ALA A 124 -4.26 0.98 -2.56
CA ALA A 124 -5.63 0.47 -2.59
C ALA A 124 -6.62 1.52 -3.14
N PHE A 125 -6.49 2.78 -2.73
CA PHE A 125 -7.24 3.92 -3.28
C PHE A 125 -7.07 4.04 -4.80
N HIS A 126 -5.83 4.02 -5.29
CA HIS A 126 -5.55 4.10 -6.73
C HIS A 126 -6.18 2.94 -7.51
N VAL A 127 -6.22 1.73 -6.95
CA VAL A 127 -6.91 0.59 -7.58
C VAL A 127 -8.43 0.75 -7.54
N PHE A 128 -8.98 1.33 -6.47
CA PHE A 128 -10.42 1.59 -6.32
C PHE A 128 -10.93 2.67 -7.29
N LYS A 129 -10.17 3.75 -7.51
CA LYS A 129 -10.52 4.83 -8.44
C LYS A 129 -10.28 4.50 -9.93
N LEU A 130 -9.80 3.30 -10.27
CA LEU A 130 -9.69 2.89 -11.69
C LEU A 130 -11.07 2.76 -12.32
N ASN A 131 -11.30 3.51 -13.41
CA ASN A 131 -12.53 3.53 -14.19
C ASN A 131 -12.40 2.79 -15.54
N PHE A 132 -11.39 1.93 -15.69
CA PHE A 132 -11.16 1.11 -16.87
C PHE A 132 -10.60 -0.29 -16.52
N ASP A 133 -10.85 -1.26 -17.39
CA ASP A 133 -10.31 -2.62 -17.30
C ASP A 133 -8.78 -2.64 -17.40
N ALA A 134 -8.11 -3.25 -16.41
CA ALA A 134 -6.66 -3.20 -16.29
C ALA A 134 -6.05 -4.50 -15.73
N CYS A 135 -4.81 -4.80 -16.16
CA CYS A 135 -3.96 -5.80 -15.53
C CYS A 135 -2.95 -5.12 -14.59
N ILE A 136 -3.16 -5.28 -13.28
CA ILE A 136 -2.48 -4.55 -12.22
C ILE A 136 -1.43 -5.44 -11.55
N THR A 137 -0.18 -4.99 -11.53
CA THR A 137 0.89 -5.60 -10.72
C THR A 137 1.27 -4.66 -9.57
N ILE A 138 0.78 -4.97 -8.37
CA ILE A 138 1.17 -4.26 -7.14
C ILE A 138 2.58 -4.70 -6.73
N ARG A 139 3.45 -3.72 -6.46
CA ARG A 139 4.82 -3.93 -5.96
C ARG A 139 4.97 -3.22 -4.61
N CYS A 140 4.77 -3.97 -3.53
CA CYS A 140 4.95 -3.48 -2.17
C CYS A 140 5.66 -4.54 -1.33
N SER A 141 6.53 -4.14 -0.40
CA SER A 141 7.13 -5.04 0.60
C SER A 141 6.11 -5.47 1.64
N ASP A 142 5.23 -4.55 2.06
CA ASP A 142 4.29 -4.73 3.16
C ASP A 142 3.26 -5.85 2.92
N THR A 143 2.85 -6.55 3.98
CA THR A 143 1.80 -7.57 3.91
C THR A 143 0.40 -6.97 3.93
N ASP A 144 0.24 -5.77 4.47
CA ASP A 144 -1.07 -5.29 4.91
C ASP A 144 -1.92 -4.82 3.72
N ILE A 145 -1.27 -4.33 2.66
CA ILE A 145 -1.84 -4.17 1.31
C ILE A 145 -2.62 -5.41 0.82
N LEU A 146 -2.19 -6.64 1.13
CA LEU A 146 -2.93 -7.84 0.68
C LEU A 146 -4.28 -7.95 1.41
N ILE A 147 -4.30 -7.59 2.68
CA ILE A 147 -5.51 -7.62 3.51
C ILE A 147 -6.46 -6.51 3.07
N ILE A 148 -5.94 -5.29 2.85
CA ILE A 148 -6.71 -4.15 2.34
C ILE A 148 -7.32 -4.51 0.97
N MET A 149 -6.50 -4.98 0.02
CA MET A 149 -6.98 -5.34 -1.32
C MET A 149 -8.01 -6.47 -1.34
N LEU A 150 -7.96 -7.41 -0.39
CA LEU A 150 -9.01 -8.43 -0.24
C LEU A 150 -10.30 -7.81 0.33
N GLY A 151 -10.20 -6.95 1.33
CA GLY A 151 -11.35 -6.29 1.97
C GLY A 151 -12.16 -5.39 1.03
N ILE A 152 -11.51 -4.72 0.07
CA ILE A 152 -12.18 -3.85 -0.91
C ILE A 152 -12.59 -4.57 -2.21
N MET A 153 -12.25 -5.85 -2.40
CA MET A 153 -12.37 -6.52 -3.71
C MET A 153 -13.79 -6.52 -4.28
N SER A 154 -14.81 -6.71 -3.45
CA SER A 154 -16.23 -6.70 -3.86
C SER A 154 -16.80 -5.31 -4.15
N LYS A 155 -16.05 -4.25 -3.87
CA LYS A 155 -16.38 -2.85 -4.16
C LYS A 155 -15.76 -2.37 -5.49
N LEU A 156 -14.90 -3.17 -6.11
CA LEU A 156 -14.31 -2.89 -7.41
C LEU A 156 -15.31 -3.20 -8.52
N THR A 157 -15.63 -2.20 -9.34
CA THR A 157 -16.66 -2.29 -10.39
C THR A 157 -16.11 -2.72 -11.76
N GLN A 158 -14.82 -2.52 -12.01
CA GLN A 158 -14.15 -2.83 -13.28
C GLN A 158 -13.62 -4.28 -13.31
N ASN A 159 -13.40 -4.83 -14.50
CA ASN A 159 -12.82 -6.16 -14.67
C ASN A 159 -11.28 -6.08 -14.55
N LEU A 160 -10.82 -5.97 -13.30
CA LEU A 160 -9.42 -5.81 -12.93
C LEU A 160 -8.72 -7.15 -12.71
N GLN A 161 -7.61 -7.39 -13.41
CA GLN A 161 -6.72 -8.52 -13.18
C GLN A 161 -5.61 -8.14 -12.19
N ILE A 162 -5.79 -8.45 -10.89
CA ILE A 162 -4.94 -7.92 -9.81
C ILE A 162 -3.98 -8.98 -9.26
N SER A 163 -2.69 -8.68 -9.28
CA SER A 163 -1.64 -9.52 -8.67
C SER A 163 -0.63 -8.72 -7.85
N ILE A 164 -0.16 -9.28 -6.73
CA ILE A 164 0.96 -8.73 -5.95
C ILE A 164 2.25 -9.48 -6.28
N LEU A 165 3.30 -8.76 -6.69
CA LEU A 165 4.64 -9.32 -6.83
C LEU A 165 5.37 -9.29 -5.49
N LYS A 166 5.82 -10.45 -5.01
CA LYS A 166 6.66 -10.60 -3.82
C LYS A 166 7.99 -11.27 -4.17
N GLY A 167 9.01 -11.05 -3.33
CA GLY A 167 10.33 -11.65 -3.47
C GLY A 167 11.26 -10.94 -4.47
N THR A 168 12.52 -11.34 -4.47
CA THR A 168 13.60 -10.77 -5.29
C THR A 168 14.33 -11.85 -6.07
N GLY A 169 14.95 -11.49 -7.20
CA GLY A 169 15.63 -12.44 -8.09
C GLY A 169 14.77 -13.66 -8.43
N ASN A 170 15.35 -14.85 -8.28
CA ASN A 170 14.70 -16.14 -8.58
C ASN A 170 13.58 -16.51 -7.58
N ALA A 171 13.45 -15.80 -6.45
CA ALA A 171 12.38 -16.01 -5.47
C ALA A 171 11.14 -15.14 -5.74
N ARG A 172 11.09 -14.43 -6.87
CA ARG A 172 9.94 -13.65 -7.34
C ARG A 172 8.73 -14.54 -7.58
N ARG A 173 7.58 -14.11 -7.07
CA ARG A 173 6.30 -14.83 -7.15
C ARG A 173 5.15 -13.85 -7.22
N TYR A 174 4.19 -14.14 -8.09
CA TYR A 174 2.94 -13.40 -8.19
C TYR A 174 1.88 -14.06 -7.32
N ILE A 175 1.10 -13.25 -6.61
CA ILE A 175 -0.06 -13.67 -5.82
C ILE A 175 -1.28 -13.09 -6.51
N ASN A 176 -2.07 -13.94 -7.16
CA ASN A 176 -3.32 -13.54 -7.79
C ASN A 176 -4.37 -13.23 -6.69
N ILE A 177 -4.78 -11.97 -6.57
CA ILE A 177 -5.72 -11.56 -5.52
C ILE A 177 -7.16 -12.00 -5.87
N ILE A 178 -7.52 -12.09 -7.15
CA ILE A 178 -8.85 -12.52 -7.60
C ILE A 178 -9.09 -13.99 -7.24
N GLU A 179 -8.13 -14.87 -7.59
CA GLU A 179 -8.21 -16.30 -7.28
C GLU A 179 -8.28 -16.53 -5.76
N LEU A 180 -7.53 -15.72 -5.01
CA LEU A 180 -7.52 -15.73 -3.56
C LEU A 180 -8.86 -15.26 -2.96
N HIS A 181 -9.43 -14.17 -3.45
CA HIS A 181 -10.76 -13.70 -3.05
C HIS A 181 -11.82 -14.77 -3.34
N LYS A 182 -11.81 -15.37 -4.53
CA LYS A 182 -12.70 -16.49 -4.90
C LYS A 182 -12.56 -17.69 -3.97
N LYS A 183 -11.36 -18.00 -3.49
CA LYS A 183 -11.08 -19.10 -2.53
C LYS A 183 -11.51 -18.80 -1.09
N LEU A 184 -11.53 -17.53 -0.69
CA LEU A 184 -11.90 -17.11 0.67
C LEU A 184 -13.39 -16.80 0.81
N GLY A 185 -14.00 -16.22 -0.23
CA GLY A 185 -15.37 -15.70 -0.22
C GLY A 185 -15.45 -14.24 0.26
N ASP A 186 -16.43 -13.50 -0.25
CA ASP A 186 -16.63 -12.06 0.03
C ASP A 186 -16.76 -11.77 1.54
N GLU A 187 -17.68 -12.45 2.21
CA GLU A 187 -17.98 -12.27 3.64
C GLU A 187 -16.71 -12.35 4.51
N LEU A 188 -15.84 -13.32 4.19
CA LEU A 188 -14.58 -13.48 4.90
C LEU A 188 -13.57 -12.39 4.52
N CYS A 189 -13.45 -12.05 3.24
CA CYS A 189 -12.52 -11.02 2.78
C CYS A 189 -12.83 -9.65 3.40
N ARG A 190 -14.11 -9.26 3.44
CA ARG A 190 -14.58 -8.02 4.10
C ARG A 190 -14.30 -8.00 5.61
N ALA A 191 -14.31 -9.14 6.27
CA ALA A 191 -13.93 -9.25 7.69
C ALA A 191 -12.41 -9.18 7.94
N LEU A 192 -11.54 -9.40 6.93
CA LEU A 192 -10.09 -9.49 7.15
C LEU A 192 -9.44 -8.18 7.65
N PRO A 193 -9.78 -6.96 7.19
CA PRO A 193 -9.16 -5.72 7.68
C PRO A 193 -9.36 -5.50 9.19
N GLY A 194 -10.60 -5.49 9.66
CA GLY A 194 -10.91 -5.34 11.09
C GLY A 194 -10.39 -6.50 11.94
N PHE A 195 -10.40 -7.71 11.37
CA PHE A 195 -9.78 -8.87 12.02
C PHE A 195 -8.26 -8.72 12.19
N HIS A 196 -7.57 -8.20 11.18
CA HIS A 196 -6.13 -7.93 11.20
C HIS A 196 -5.78 -6.81 12.17
N ALA A 197 -6.55 -5.72 12.18
CA ALA A 197 -6.40 -4.62 13.15
C ALA A 197 -6.55 -5.10 14.61
N LEU A 198 -7.59 -5.90 14.90
CA LEU A 198 -7.89 -6.41 16.25
C LEU A 198 -6.98 -7.56 16.71
N MET A 199 -6.43 -8.37 15.80
CA MET A 199 -5.38 -9.34 16.12
C MET A 199 -3.97 -8.71 16.16
N GLY A 200 -3.89 -7.39 16.00
CA GLY A 200 -2.68 -6.59 15.95
C GLY A 200 -2.18 -6.38 14.53
N CYS A 201 -2.40 -5.18 13.98
CA CYS A 201 -1.47 -4.56 13.05
C CYS A 201 -0.26 -4.02 13.83
N ASP A 202 0.94 -4.13 13.26
CA ASP A 202 2.29 -3.75 13.72
C ASP A 202 2.60 -3.62 15.23
N PHE A 203 1.93 -2.74 15.99
CA PHE A 203 2.19 -2.52 17.42
C PHE A 203 0.98 -2.71 18.37
N ASN A 204 -0.22 -3.00 17.87
CA ASN A 204 -1.33 -3.31 18.76
C ASN A 204 -1.03 -4.65 19.49
N PRO A 205 -1.08 -4.72 20.83
CA PRO A 205 -0.77 -5.95 21.56
C PRO A 205 -1.81 -7.03 21.25
N ALA A 206 -1.45 -7.95 20.34
CA ALA A 206 -2.24 -9.13 20.05
C ALA A 206 -2.61 -9.84 21.37
N PHE A 207 -3.89 -10.21 21.54
CA PHE A 207 -4.45 -10.81 22.76
C PHE A 207 -3.43 -11.66 23.52
N PHE A 208 -3.19 -11.35 24.79
CA PHE A 208 -2.13 -11.94 25.61
C PHE A 208 -1.97 -13.45 25.37
N LYS A 209 -0.77 -13.86 24.90
CA LYS A 209 -0.41 -15.24 24.50
C LYS A 209 -1.09 -15.80 23.21
N LYS A 210 -1.60 -14.96 22.30
CA LYS A 210 -2.21 -15.34 21.00
C LYS A 210 -1.54 -14.63 19.80
N GLY A 211 -0.54 -15.24 19.17
CA GLY A 211 0.10 -14.69 17.94
C GLY A 211 -0.72 -14.88 16.65
N LYS A 212 -0.47 -14.03 15.63
CA LYS A 212 -1.30 -13.87 14.40
C LYS A 212 -1.61 -15.13 13.57
N LYS A 213 -0.71 -16.12 13.48
CA LYS A 213 -1.00 -17.40 12.78
C LYS A 213 -1.77 -18.42 13.65
N LYS A 214 -1.92 -18.22 14.97
CA LYS A 214 -2.86 -19.04 15.75
C LYS A 214 -4.27 -18.87 15.16
N PRO A 215 -4.79 -17.67 14.88
CA PRO A 215 -5.97 -17.56 14.08
C PRO A 215 -5.82 -18.15 12.67
N LEU A 216 -4.96 -17.58 11.82
CA LEU A 216 -5.00 -17.76 10.35
C LEU A 216 -5.03 -19.22 9.86
N ASP A 217 -4.24 -20.11 10.45
CA ASP A 217 -4.19 -21.54 10.06
C ASP A 217 -5.56 -22.26 10.15
N ALA A 218 -6.50 -21.77 10.95
CA ALA A 218 -7.82 -22.38 11.14
C ALA A 218 -8.89 -21.86 10.14
N LEU A 219 -8.49 -20.98 9.21
CA LEU A 219 -9.34 -20.37 8.18
C LEU A 219 -9.15 -21.03 6.80
N THR A 220 -7.91 -21.28 6.42
CA THR A 220 -7.57 -21.80 5.09
C THR A 220 -7.51 -23.32 5.12
N GLY A 221 -8.61 -23.98 4.74
CA GLY A 221 -8.68 -25.42 4.51
C GLY A 221 -8.04 -25.88 3.19
N CYS A 222 -7.18 -25.04 2.60
CA CYS A 222 -6.61 -25.20 1.27
C CYS A 222 -5.13 -24.77 1.34
N ASP A 223 -4.26 -25.43 0.56
CA ASP A 223 -2.85 -25.05 0.47
C ASP A 223 -2.69 -23.66 -0.16
N PHE A 224 -2.35 -22.70 0.68
CA PHE A 224 -1.84 -21.41 0.26
C PHE A 224 -0.32 -21.51 0.03
N ASN A 225 0.23 -20.60 -0.76
CA ASN A 225 1.64 -20.63 -1.13
C ASN A 225 2.59 -20.58 0.11
N PRO A 226 3.61 -21.46 0.23
CA PRO A 226 4.52 -21.55 1.38
C PRO A 226 5.19 -20.23 1.82
N ALA A 227 5.24 -19.24 0.91
CA ALA A 227 5.61 -17.85 1.15
C ALA A 227 5.06 -17.23 2.45
N PHE A 228 3.80 -17.51 2.80
CA PHE A 228 3.12 -16.93 3.96
C PHE A 228 3.23 -17.78 5.24
N PHE A 229 3.66 -19.05 5.13
CA PHE A 229 3.46 -20.02 6.20
C PHE A 229 4.44 -19.96 7.37
N LYS A 230 5.49 -19.14 7.36
CA LYS A 230 6.68 -19.42 8.20
C LYS A 230 6.61 -19.11 9.72
N LYS A 231 5.53 -18.57 10.33
CA LYS A 231 5.48 -18.25 11.81
C LYS A 231 4.12 -18.55 12.48
N GLY A 232 3.98 -19.57 13.37
CA GLY A 232 2.83 -20.53 13.38
C GLY A 232 1.65 -20.62 14.41
N LYS A 233 0.70 -21.55 14.07
CA LYS A 233 -0.07 -22.61 14.80
C LYS A 233 -0.95 -22.29 16.05
N LYS A 234 -2.27 -22.59 16.22
CA LYS A 234 -3.50 -22.84 15.38
C LYS A 234 -4.76 -22.93 16.31
N LYS A 235 -5.51 -21.84 16.63
CA LYS A 235 -6.85 -21.82 17.32
C LYS A 235 -7.89 -20.69 16.96
N PRO A 236 -7.76 -19.36 17.27
CA PRO A 236 -8.90 -18.41 17.34
C PRO A 236 -9.93 -18.36 16.18
N LEU A 237 -9.57 -18.65 14.93
CA LEU A 237 -10.53 -18.62 13.81
C LEU A 237 -11.56 -19.76 13.82
N LYS A 238 -11.42 -20.78 14.67
CA LYS A 238 -12.51 -21.73 14.95
C LYS A 238 -13.73 -21.09 15.64
N MET A 239 -13.61 -19.88 16.19
CA MET A 239 -14.74 -19.11 16.73
C MET A 239 -15.41 -18.28 15.64
N LEU A 240 -14.62 -17.60 14.79
CA LEU A 240 -15.10 -16.76 13.70
C LEU A 240 -15.91 -17.58 12.68
N ARG A 241 -15.34 -18.67 12.15
CA ARG A 241 -16.04 -19.52 11.15
C ARG A 241 -17.20 -20.36 11.71
N LYS A 242 -17.46 -20.29 13.01
CA LYS A 242 -18.60 -20.95 13.70
C LYS A 242 -19.64 -19.97 14.22
N SER A 243 -19.42 -18.67 14.02
CA SER A 243 -20.27 -17.63 14.55
C SER A 243 -20.46 -16.58 13.47
N ALA A 244 -21.56 -16.70 12.72
CA ALA A 244 -22.02 -15.65 11.80
C ALA A 244 -22.11 -14.30 12.52
N LYS A 245 -22.43 -14.28 13.83
CA LYS A 245 -22.38 -13.08 14.66
C LYS A 245 -20.99 -12.44 14.71
N PHE A 246 -19.91 -13.22 14.85
CA PHE A 246 -18.56 -12.63 14.81
C PHE A 246 -18.21 -12.11 13.43
N ILE A 247 -18.43 -12.91 12.36
CA ILE A 247 -18.11 -12.44 10.99
C ILE A 247 -18.91 -11.18 10.67
N ARG A 248 -20.22 -11.17 10.98
CA ARG A 248 -21.07 -9.99 10.87
C ARG A 248 -20.54 -8.81 11.67
N THR A 249 -20.12 -8.97 12.93
CA THR A 249 -19.51 -7.86 13.70
C THR A 249 -18.20 -7.34 13.08
N PHE A 250 -17.31 -8.21 12.55
CA PHE A 250 -16.11 -7.74 11.85
C PHE A 250 -16.44 -7.09 10.51
N ILE A 251 -17.49 -7.56 9.82
CA ILE A 251 -18.06 -6.88 8.66
C ILE A 251 -18.59 -5.53 9.11
N ASP A 252 -19.50 -5.42 10.08
CA ASP A 252 -20.09 -4.15 10.57
C ASP A 252 -19.03 -3.12 10.98
N ILE A 253 -17.92 -3.55 11.60
CA ILE A 253 -16.74 -2.70 11.91
C ILE A 253 -16.03 -2.19 10.63
N CYS A 254 -16.12 -2.95 9.54
CA CYS A 254 -15.53 -2.66 8.23
C CYS A 254 -16.58 -2.40 7.14
N ASP A 255 -17.85 -2.19 7.49
CA ASP A 255 -18.96 -2.16 6.51
C ASP A 255 -19.12 -0.73 6.05
N TRP A 256 -18.03 -0.21 5.48
CA TRP A 256 -17.96 1.14 4.98
C TRP A 256 -19.01 1.23 3.89
N SER A 257 -20.02 2.07 4.07
CA SER A 257 -20.95 2.46 3.01
C SER A 257 -20.17 3.08 1.84
N ASN A 258 -20.85 3.37 0.74
CA ASN A 258 -20.21 4.15 -0.33
C ASN A 258 -19.82 5.55 0.16
N GLU A 259 -20.58 6.11 1.09
CA GLU A 259 -20.28 7.38 1.76
C GLU A 259 -19.04 7.25 2.66
N ASP A 260 -18.91 6.21 3.49
CA ASP A 260 -17.71 5.96 4.32
C ASP A 260 -16.46 5.63 3.47
N LEU A 261 -16.64 5.03 2.29
CA LEU A 261 -15.54 4.83 1.34
C LEU A 261 -15.08 6.17 0.77
N ASP A 262 -16.01 6.98 0.24
CA ASP A 262 -15.65 8.28 -0.30
C ASP A 262 -15.18 9.25 0.80
N GLU A 263 -15.63 9.13 2.05
CA GLU A 263 -15.12 9.90 3.20
C GLU A 263 -13.74 9.40 3.69
N LEU A 264 -13.41 8.10 3.60
CA LEU A 264 -12.04 7.67 3.91
C LEU A 264 -11.07 8.05 2.77
N PHE A 265 -11.53 7.91 1.52
CA PHE A 265 -10.69 8.06 0.34
C PHE A 265 -10.61 9.50 -0.22
N ASN A 266 -11.66 10.32 -0.05
CA ASN A 266 -11.85 11.69 -0.57
C ASN A 266 -12.66 12.62 0.41
N PRO A 267 -12.25 12.90 1.65
CA PRO A 267 -12.85 13.96 2.46
C PRO A 267 -12.17 15.33 2.24
#